data_AF-A0A958AQM2-F1
#
_entry.id   AF-A0A958AQM2-F1
#
_cell.length_a   1.000
_cell.length_b   1.000
_cell.length_c   1.000
_cell.angle_alpha   90.00
_cell.angle_beta   90.00
_cell.angle_gamma   90.00
#
_symmetry.space_group_name_H-M   'P 1'
#
loop_
_entity.id
_entity.type
_entity.pdbx_description
1 polymer ?
#
loop_
_entity_poly.entity_id
_entity_poly.type
_entity_poly.pdbx_seq_one_letter_code
_entity_poly.pdbx_strand_id
1 'polypeptide(L)'
;MESRKKRIALVADEQRMPELLDWAKFNRDLLAEYEIYTIGSAVSLLTQELEINIVPVRHKVDDQKLQQSESDIDFLVVFVEASRTPFEDPDVKALLDNATFRNVPIAGNRRAADHMFPSCLALSE
;
A
#
# COMPACT_ATOMS: atom_id res chain seq x y z
N MET A 1 -25.91 -1.32 -4.63
CA MET A 1 -24.88 -0.57 -3.89
C MET A 1 -23.65 -0.61 -4.74
N GLU A 2 -23.13 0.53 -5.19
CA GLU A 2 -21.87 0.56 -5.94
C GLU A 2 -20.76 0.11 -5.01
N SER A 3 -20.15 -1.05 -5.27
CA SER A 3 -19.00 -1.54 -4.52
C SER A 3 -17.83 -0.61 -4.81
N ARG A 4 -17.45 0.23 -3.85
CA ARG A 4 -16.24 1.04 -3.91
C ARG A 4 -15.04 0.11 -4.15
N LYS A 5 -14.18 0.46 -5.10
CA LYS A 5 -12.91 -0.25 -5.30
C LYS A 5 -12.10 -0.22 -4.01
N LYS A 6 -11.64 -1.39 -3.55
CA LYS A 6 -10.75 -1.47 -2.39
C LYS A 6 -9.42 -0.78 -2.71
N ARG A 7 -8.82 -0.19 -1.68
CA ARG A 7 -7.60 0.60 -1.75
C ARG A 7 -6.44 -0.18 -1.14
N ILE A 8 -5.36 -0.33 -1.90
CA ILE A 8 -4.18 -1.08 -1.47
C ILE A 8 -2.98 -0.15 -1.45
N ALA A 9 -2.30 -0.07 -0.32
CA ALA A 9 -1.02 0.61 -0.25
C ALA A 9 0.14 -0.37 -0.38
N LEU A 10 1.08 -0.05 -1.27
CA LEU A 10 2.33 -0.74 -1.47
C LEU A 10 3.46 0.16 -0.99
N VAL A 11 4.31 -0.34 -0.11
CA VAL A 11 5.44 0.40 0.45
C VAL A 11 6.64 -0.52 0.49
N ALA A 12 7.79 -0.05 0.01
CA ALA A 12 9.06 -0.70 0.22
C ALA A 12 10.20 0.31 0.33
N ASP A 13 11.25 -0.07 1.05
CA ASP A 13 12.53 0.65 0.97
C ASP A 13 13.30 0.28 -0.31
N GLU A 14 14.40 0.98 -0.57
CA GLU A 14 15.23 0.78 -1.77
C GLU A 14 15.76 -0.65 -1.92
N GLN A 15 16.09 -1.33 -0.81
CA GLN A 15 16.64 -2.69 -0.84
C GLN A 15 15.56 -3.74 -1.11
N ARG A 16 14.34 -3.48 -0.66
CA ARG A 16 13.19 -4.39 -0.80
C ARG A 16 12.29 -4.06 -1.99
N MET A 17 12.51 -2.91 -2.64
CA MET A 17 11.77 -2.52 -3.84
C MET A 17 11.78 -3.59 -4.94
N PRO A 18 12.90 -4.29 -5.24
CA PRO A 18 12.90 -5.38 -6.23
C PRO A 18 11.96 -6.53 -5.85
N GLU A 19 11.88 -6.87 -4.56
CA GLU A 19 10.97 -7.94 -4.08
C GLU A 19 9.51 -7.51 -4.17
N LEU A 20 9.20 -6.27 -3.77
CA LEU A 20 7.85 -5.70 -3.91
C LEU A 20 7.42 -5.65 -5.38
N LEU A 21 8.33 -5.24 -6.26
CA LEU A 21 8.06 -5.14 -7.69
C LEU A 21 7.81 -6.52 -8.30
N ASP A 22 8.62 -7.53 -7.98
CA ASP A 22 8.41 -8.91 -8.44
C ASP A 22 7.05 -9.44 -8.00
N TRP A 23 6.70 -9.21 -6.72
CA TRP A 23 5.40 -9.59 -6.18
C TRP A 23 4.25 -8.84 -6.87
N ALA A 24 4.39 -7.54 -7.09
CA ALA A 24 3.36 -6.73 -7.75
C ALA A 24 3.18 -7.11 -9.23
N LYS A 25 4.26 -7.46 -9.93
CA LYS A 25 4.21 -7.98 -11.30
C LYS A 25 3.47 -9.31 -11.38
N PHE A 26 3.77 -10.22 -10.45
CA PHE A 26 3.07 -11.49 -10.36
C PHE A 26 1.55 -11.30 -10.12
N ASN A 27 1.19 -10.30 -9.31
CA ASN A 27 -0.20 -10.00 -8.95
C ASN A 27 -0.83 -8.88 -9.81
N ARG A 28 -0.21 -8.49 -10.93
CA ARG A 28 -0.52 -7.26 -11.66
C ARG A 28 -1.98 -7.16 -12.08
N ASP A 29 -2.52 -8.23 -12.65
CA ASP A 29 -3.90 -8.22 -13.18
C ASP A 29 -4.93 -8.06 -12.06
N LEU A 30 -4.66 -8.64 -10.90
CA LEU A 30 -5.50 -8.50 -9.71
C LEU A 30 -5.35 -7.10 -9.10
N LEU A 31 -4.12 -6.58 -9.00
CA LEU A 31 -3.87 -5.21 -8.53
C LEU A 31 -4.55 -4.16 -9.42
N ALA A 32 -4.72 -4.42 -10.72
CA ALA A 32 -5.41 -3.53 -11.65
C ALA A 32 -6.91 -3.34 -11.33
N GLU A 33 -7.52 -4.26 -10.57
CA GLU A 33 -8.91 -4.14 -10.13
C GLU A 33 -9.07 -3.15 -8.96
N TYR A 34 -7.98 -2.83 -8.26
CA TYR A 34 -7.94 -2.02 -7.05
C TYR A 34 -7.40 -0.61 -7.29
N GLU A 35 -7.60 0.27 -6.31
CA GLU A 35 -6.92 1.57 -6.26
C GLU A 35 -5.58 1.39 -5.54
N ILE A 36 -4.48 1.52 -6.28
CA ILE A 36 -3.14 1.30 -5.74
C ILE A 36 -2.53 2.63 -5.29
N TYR A 37 -2.00 2.63 -4.06
CA TYR A 37 -1.31 3.74 -3.44
C TYR A 37 0.13 3.37 -3.14
N THR A 38 1.06 4.31 -3.27
CA THR A 38 2.46 4.10 -2.86
C THR A 38 3.14 5.40 -2.48
N ILE A 39 4.25 5.33 -1.75
CA ILE A 39 5.08 6.50 -1.45
C ILE A 39 5.74 7.09 -2.71
N GLY A 40 5.95 8.40 -2.71
CA GLY A 40 6.28 9.18 -3.90
C GLY A 40 7.48 8.69 -4.73
N SER A 41 8.54 8.19 -4.08
CA SER A 41 9.74 7.67 -4.75
C SER A 41 9.46 6.41 -5.59
N ALA A 42 8.47 5.60 -5.21
CA ALA A 42 8.14 4.34 -5.85
C ALA A 42 7.06 4.45 -6.93
N VAL A 43 6.34 5.57 -7.00
CA VAL A 43 5.20 5.78 -7.94
C VAL A 43 5.64 5.60 -9.38
N SER A 44 6.71 6.30 -9.79
CA SER A 44 7.16 6.29 -11.19
C SER A 44 7.62 4.90 -11.62
N LEU A 45 8.33 4.19 -10.73
CA LEU A 45 8.81 2.85 -10.99
C LEU A 45 7.65 1.85 -11.14
N LEU A 46 6.75 1.79 -10.15
CA LEU A 46 5.64 0.85 -10.18
C LEU A 46 4.67 1.15 -11.32
N THR A 47 4.43 2.42 -11.65
CA THR A 47 3.54 2.81 -12.76
C THR A 47 4.10 2.35 -14.10
N GLN A 48 5.42 2.55 -14.31
CA GLN A 48 6.09 2.14 -15.53
C GLN A 48 6.09 0.62 -15.69
N GLU A 49 6.33 -0.11 -14.60
CA GLU A 49 6.56 -1.56 -14.66
C GLU A 49 5.28 -2.41 -14.62
N LEU A 50 4.19 -1.87 -14.05
CA LEU A 50 2.92 -2.57 -13.93
C LEU A 50 1.88 -2.10 -14.96
N GLU A 51 2.08 -0.93 -15.56
CA GLU A 51 1.15 -0.30 -16.49
C GLU A 51 -0.27 -0.17 -15.90
N ILE A 52 -0.34 0.19 -14.62
CA ILE A 52 -1.59 0.47 -13.89
C ILE A 52 -1.52 1.87 -13.27
N ASN A 53 -2.69 2.46 -12.98
CA ASN A 53 -2.76 3.75 -12.33
C ASN A 53 -2.38 3.63 -10.85
N ILE A 54 -1.32 4.34 -10.44
CA ILE A 54 -0.84 4.36 -9.06
C ILE A 54 -0.92 5.78 -8.50
N VAL A 55 -1.55 5.90 -7.34
CA VAL A 55 -1.76 7.17 -6.66
C VAL A 55 -0.63 7.41 -5.65
N PRO A 56 0.07 8.56 -5.70
CA PRO A 56 1.04 8.92 -4.67
C PRO A 56 0.34 9.12 -3.32
N VAL A 57 0.86 8.48 -2.27
CA VAL A 57 0.56 8.85 -0.88
C VAL A 57 1.20 10.20 -0.62
N ARG A 58 0.40 11.15 -0.11
CA ARG A 58 0.88 12.47 0.32
C ARG A 58 0.34 12.76 1.71
N HIS A 59 1.21 13.07 2.68
CA HIS A 59 0.77 13.82 3.84
C HIS A 59 0.31 15.21 3.43
N LYS A 60 -0.93 15.56 3.75
CA LYS A 60 -1.37 16.96 3.75
C LYS A 60 -0.73 17.64 4.95
N VAL A 61 0.42 18.26 4.73
CA VAL A 61 1.01 19.24 5.65
C VAL A 61 0.26 20.56 5.45
N ASP A 62 -1.00 20.64 5.87
CA ASP A 62 -1.68 21.94 5.93
C ASP A 62 -2.66 21.99 7.12
N ASP A 63 -2.34 22.88 8.05
CA ASP A 63 -2.85 23.05 9.42
C ASP A 63 -4.35 23.34 9.57
N GLN A 64 -5.16 23.28 8.51
CA GLN A 64 -6.59 23.58 8.60
C GLN A 64 -7.42 22.70 7.69
N LYS A 65 -7.52 21.42 8.05
CA LYS A 65 -8.78 20.66 8.14
C LYS A 65 -8.44 19.20 8.43
N LEU A 66 -8.90 18.73 9.58
CA LEU A 66 -9.17 17.33 9.89
C LEU A 66 -10.26 16.77 8.95
N GLN A 67 -10.00 16.74 7.65
CA GLN A 67 -10.82 16.03 6.69
C GLN A 67 -10.10 14.73 6.35
N GLN A 68 -10.50 13.66 7.06
CA GLN A 68 -10.37 12.31 6.53
C GLN A 68 -10.75 12.30 5.05
N SER A 69 -10.00 11.60 4.18
CA SER A 69 -10.54 10.82 3.03
C SER A 69 -9.54 10.40 1.93
N GLU A 70 -8.22 10.53 2.09
CA GLU A 70 -7.25 9.98 1.09
C GLU A 70 -6.35 8.84 1.61
N SER A 71 -6.35 8.56 2.92
CA SER A 71 -5.51 7.52 3.55
C SER A 71 -6.27 6.27 4.01
N ASP A 72 -7.53 6.15 3.63
CA ASP A 72 -8.37 5.01 4.01
C ASP A 72 -8.03 3.82 3.12
N ILE A 73 -7.08 2.99 3.55
CA ILE A 73 -6.63 1.79 2.84
C ILE A 73 -7.30 0.55 3.42
N ASP A 74 -7.60 -0.41 2.55
CA ASP A 74 -8.22 -1.69 2.91
C ASP A 74 -7.19 -2.82 3.05
N PHE A 75 -5.99 -2.62 2.51
CA PHE A 75 -4.88 -3.57 2.63
C PHE A 75 -3.54 -2.83 2.54
N LEU A 76 -2.58 -3.24 3.36
CA LEU A 76 -1.24 -2.66 3.38
C LEU A 76 -0.17 -3.71 3.14
N VAL A 77 0.67 -3.51 2.12
CA VAL A 77 1.89 -4.28 1.87
C VAL A 77 3.09 -3.40 2.18
N VAL A 78 3.91 -3.82 3.15
CA VAL A 78 5.11 -3.08 3.60
C VAL A 78 6.30 -4.01 3.62
N PHE A 79 7.21 -3.86 2.66
CA PHE A 79 8.47 -4.63 2.62
C PHE A 79 9.63 -3.71 2.96
N VAL A 80 10.07 -3.76 4.21
CA VAL A 80 11.23 -3.01 4.69
C VAL A 80 12.23 -3.95 5.35
N GLU A 81 13.51 -3.60 5.27
CA GLU A 81 14.57 -4.30 5.97
C GLU A 81 14.39 -4.19 7.48
N ALA A 82 14.61 -5.28 8.21
CA ALA A 82 14.45 -5.31 9.66
C ALA A 82 15.39 -4.33 10.40
N SER A 83 16.50 -3.95 9.77
CA SER A 83 17.46 -2.97 10.27
C SER A 83 17.02 -1.52 10.04
N ARG A 84 16.07 -1.26 9.14
CA ARG A 84 15.43 0.03 8.97
C ARG A 84 14.15 0.07 9.79
N THR A 85 14.01 1.09 10.61
CA THR A 85 12.71 1.34 11.23
C THR A 85 11.78 1.94 10.17
N PRO A 86 10.62 1.32 9.83
CA PRO A 86 9.64 1.93 8.94
C PRO A 86 9.10 3.28 9.46
N PHE A 87 9.46 3.65 10.69
CA PHE A 87 9.15 4.90 11.37
C PHE A 87 10.05 6.09 11.00
N GLU A 88 11.13 5.89 10.23
CA GLU A 88 12.00 7.00 9.81
C GLU A 88 11.35 7.89 8.76
N ASP A 89 10.51 7.29 7.90
CA ASP A 89 9.73 8.03 6.92
C ASP A 89 8.36 8.41 7.54
N PRO A 90 8.05 9.71 7.69
CA PRO A 90 6.82 10.16 8.31
C PRO A 90 5.57 9.74 7.52
N ASP A 91 5.66 9.61 6.19
CA ASP A 91 4.57 9.14 5.35
C ASP A 91 4.28 7.66 5.60
N VAL A 92 5.32 6.83 5.66
CA VAL A 92 5.19 5.39 5.98
C VAL A 92 4.64 5.19 7.38
N LYS A 93 5.15 5.94 8.37
CA LYS A 93 4.70 5.87 9.75
C LYS A 93 3.20 6.14 9.87
N ALA A 94 2.73 7.25 9.31
CA ALA A 94 1.33 7.61 9.49
C ALA A 94 0.38 6.73 8.66
N LEU A 95 0.86 6.11 7.58
CA LEU A 95 0.12 5.09 6.85
C LEU A 95 -0.01 3.80 7.68
N LEU A 96 1.07 3.38 8.36
CA LEU A 96 1.03 2.28 9.34
C LEU A 96 0.13 2.58 10.55
N ASP A 97 0.20 3.79 11.10
CA ASP A 97 -0.64 4.21 12.22
C ASP A 97 -2.13 4.20 11.82
N ASN A 98 -2.45 4.68 10.62
CA ASN A 98 -3.81 4.66 10.09
C ASN A 98 -4.33 3.22 9.90
N ALA A 99 -3.54 2.35 9.25
CA ALA A 99 -3.88 0.96 9.04
C ALA A 99 -4.13 0.23 10.37
N THR A 100 -3.26 0.46 11.35
CA THR A 100 -3.38 -0.11 12.70
C THR A 100 -4.64 0.40 13.40
N PHE A 101 -4.89 1.72 13.36
CA PHE A 101 -6.08 2.33 13.98
C PHE A 101 -7.38 1.77 13.38
N ARG A 102 -7.40 1.48 12.08
CA ARG A 102 -8.55 0.93 11.37
C ARG A 102 -8.62 -0.60 11.37
N ASN A 103 -7.68 -1.28 12.03
CA ASN A 103 -7.57 -2.74 12.04
C ASN A 103 -7.50 -3.35 10.64
N VAL A 104 -6.79 -2.67 9.73
CA VAL A 104 -6.56 -3.08 8.35
C VAL A 104 -5.50 -4.19 8.31
N PRO A 105 -5.65 -5.24 7.48
CA PRO A 105 -4.64 -6.26 7.35
C PRO A 105 -3.32 -5.70 6.78
N ILE A 106 -2.20 -6.02 7.43
CA ILE A 106 -0.85 -5.57 7.08
C ILE A 106 0.02 -6.78 6.75
N ALA A 107 0.52 -6.84 5.52
CA ALA A 107 1.49 -7.82 5.06
C ALA A 107 2.92 -7.23 5.12
N GLY A 108 3.70 -7.65 6.13
CA GLY A 108 5.06 -7.16 6.37
C GLY A 108 6.17 -7.84 5.55
N ASN A 109 5.82 -8.82 4.70
CA ASN A 109 6.75 -9.53 3.82
C ASN A 109 5.99 -10.28 2.72
N ARG A 110 6.71 -10.78 1.72
CA ARG A 110 6.13 -11.50 0.58
C ARG A 110 5.25 -12.67 0.98
N ARG A 111 5.69 -13.51 1.93
CA ARG A 111 4.88 -14.67 2.37
C ARG A 111 3.55 -14.25 2.98
N ALA A 112 3.56 -13.22 3.83
CA ALA A 112 2.33 -12.67 4.38
C ALA A 112 1.44 -12.12 3.26
N ALA A 113 2.00 -11.39 2.30
CA ALA A 113 1.26 -10.85 1.17
C ALA A 113 0.62 -11.96 0.32
N ASP A 114 1.37 -13.01 -0.01
CA ASP A 114 0.88 -14.15 -0.80
C ASP A 114 -0.30 -14.88 -0.13
N HIS A 115 -0.29 -15.01 1.20
CA HIS A 115 -1.38 -15.66 1.92
C HIS A 115 -2.58 -14.73 2.17
N MET A 116 -2.32 -13.46 2.48
CA MET A 116 -3.35 -12.51 2.90
C MET A 116 -4.05 -11.89 1.69
N PHE A 117 -3.33 -11.62 0.60
CA PHE A 117 -3.87 -10.90 -0.54
C PHE A 117 -5.05 -11.64 -1.19
N PRO A 118 -4.98 -12.96 -1.50
CA PRO A 118 -6.13 -13.70 -2.01
C PRO A 118 -7.29 -13.79 -1.00
N SER A 119 -6.95 -13.91 0.30
CA SER A 119 -7.94 -14.08 1.37
C SER A 119 -8.71 -12.80 1.69
N CYS A 120 -8.07 -11.63 1.57
CA CYS A 120 -8.71 -10.33 1.76
C CYS A 120 -9.68 -9.97 0.62
N LEU A 121 -9.62 -10.67 -0.52
CA LEU A 121 -10.63 -10.61 -1.60
C LEU A 121 -11.93 -11.32 -1.19
N ALA A 122 -11.83 -12.43 -0.45
CA ALA A 122 -12.96 -13.29 -0.10
C ALA A 122 -13.85 -12.66 0.99
N LEU A 123 -13.29 -11.81 1.86
CA LEU A 123 -14.03 -11.11 2.92
C LEU A 123 -14.90 -9.94 2.41
N SER A 124 -15.27 -9.95 1.13
CA SER A 124 -16.13 -8.93 0.49
C SER A 124 -17.60 -9.35 0.39
N GLU A 125 -18.04 -10.35 1.17
CA GLU A 125 -19.43 -10.82 1.22
C GLU A 125 -20.25 -10.13 2.32
#